data_AF-A0A3B9BP62-F1
#
_entry.id   AF-A0A3B9BP62-F1
#
_cell.length_a   1.000
_cell.length_b   1.000
_cell.length_c   1.000
_cell.angle_alpha   90.00
_cell.angle_beta   90.00
_cell.angle_gamma   90.00
#
_symmetry.space_group_name_H-M   'P 1'
#
loop_
_entity.id
_entity.type
_entity.pdbx_description
1 polymer ?
#
loop_
_entity_poly.entity_id
_entity_poly.type
_entity_poly.pdbx_seq_one_letter_code
_entity_poly.pdbx_strand_id
1 'polypeptide(L)'
;EWQVHGGGFYHIQKYLVAPDAMPEHLTWFKWESYATWLSGFAMMVVVYYLGADMFLIDPRVADLVAWQAICISIGSLAAVWVIYDLLCKSKFGNDNTRLMIALYVLLIVLAYAYTQVFSGRATMLHLGAITATIMSGNVFFIIMPNQRIVVADLKAGRKPDPKYGKIAKQRSTHNNYLTLPVIFLMLSNHYPLAFAVEYNWVIASLIFLMGVTIRHYFNSLHARLGNPHWTWGATAILFVIVMWVSTLGREPEVDSVAMTPTAKRFASAEGFDEVHAIVMGRCSMCHSEEPFYEGMLWAPKGVKLDNELRIATAARDIYLQAGITHAMPPGNRTFIEPEERAKIVEWYRKAAPSLW
;
A
#
# COMPACT_ATOMS: atom_id res chain seq x y z
N GLU A 1 12.87 -6.02 33.22
CA GLU A 1 14.28 -5.57 33.21
C GLU A 1 14.29 -4.06 33.23
N TRP A 2 15.28 -3.46 33.89
CA TRP A 2 15.46 -2.02 33.90
C TRP A 2 16.00 -1.56 32.56
N GLN A 3 15.40 -0.52 31.99
CA GLN A 3 15.80 0.06 30.72
C GLN A 3 16.40 1.44 30.97
N VAL A 4 17.46 1.81 30.24
CA VAL A 4 18.09 3.13 30.32
C VAL A 4 17.88 3.85 29.01
N HIS A 5 17.25 5.03 29.05
CA HIS A 5 17.06 5.87 27.86
C HIS A 5 17.01 7.35 28.24
N GLY A 6 17.64 8.22 27.44
CA GLY A 6 17.64 9.67 27.69
C GLY A 6 18.16 10.09 29.08
N GLY A 7 19.10 9.32 29.66
CA GLY A 7 19.65 9.56 31.00
C GLY A 7 18.77 9.09 32.17
N GLY A 8 17.58 8.54 31.92
CA GLY A 8 16.67 8.00 32.93
C GLY A 8 16.67 6.48 32.99
N PHE A 9 16.27 5.94 34.14
CA PHE A 9 16.05 4.52 34.39
C PHE A 9 14.54 4.23 34.42
N TYR A 10 14.08 3.29 33.60
CA TYR A 10 12.68 2.89 33.49
C TYR A 10 12.51 1.46 33.94
N HIS A 11 11.46 1.21 34.74
CA HIS A 11 11.04 -0.15 35.10
C HIS A 11 9.63 -0.40 34.59
N ILE A 12 9.54 -0.96 33.38
CA ILE A 12 8.26 -1.29 32.78
C ILE A 12 7.83 -2.67 33.31
N GLN A 13 6.73 -2.68 34.06
CA GLN A 13 6.11 -3.91 34.56
C GLN A 13 4.83 -4.20 33.78
N LYS A 14 4.73 -5.42 33.26
CA LYS A 14 3.54 -5.91 32.56
C LYS A 14 2.79 -6.87 33.46
N TYR A 15 1.59 -6.49 33.87
CA TYR A 15 0.68 -7.35 34.63
C TYR A 15 -0.24 -8.13 33.67
N LEU A 16 -0.50 -9.40 33.98
CA LEU A 16 -1.39 -10.26 33.18
C LEU A 16 -2.87 -9.87 33.34
N VAL A 17 -3.25 -9.39 34.52
CA VAL A 17 -4.63 -9.01 34.85
C VAL A 17 -4.69 -7.60 35.41
N ALA A 18 -3.98 -7.34 36.51
CA ALA A 18 -3.95 -6.05 37.19
C ALA A 18 -2.71 -5.91 38.07
N PRO A 19 -2.24 -4.68 38.34
CA PRO A 19 -1.37 -4.40 39.48
C PRO A 19 -2.16 -4.51 40.79
N ASP A 20 -1.44 -4.68 41.91
CA ASP A 20 -2.04 -4.79 43.25
C ASP A 20 -2.81 -3.52 43.68
N ALA A 21 -2.35 -2.36 43.21
CA ALA A 21 -3.06 -1.09 43.36
C ALA A 21 -3.23 -0.42 41.99
N MET A 22 -4.47 -0.08 41.63
CA MET A 22 -4.76 0.58 40.36
C MET A 22 -4.47 2.09 40.47
N PRO A 23 -3.58 2.66 39.62
CA PRO A 23 -3.33 4.10 39.62
C PRO A 23 -4.59 4.91 39.26
N GLU A 24 -4.72 6.11 39.83
CA GLU A 24 -5.82 7.02 39.53
C GLU A 24 -5.82 7.43 38.05
N HIS A 25 -4.64 7.80 37.55
CA HIS A 25 -4.41 8.23 36.18
C HIS A 25 -3.80 7.11 35.32
N LEU A 26 -4.38 6.89 34.14
CA LEU A 26 -3.93 5.92 33.17
C LEU A 26 -3.72 6.60 31.81
N THR A 27 -2.52 6.45 31.26
CA THR A 27 -2.21 6.86 29.89
C THR A 27 -2.59 5.73 28.94
N TRP A 28 -3.40 6.05 27.93
CA TRP A 28 -3.90 5.08 26.95
C TRP A 28 -3.18 5.25 25.61
N PHE A 29 -2.37 4.26 25.22
CA PHE A 29 -1.65 4.21 23.95
C PHE A 29 -2.56 3.80 22.78
N LYS A 30 -3.62 4.58 22.54
CA LYS A 30 -4.59 4.37 21.44
C LYS A 30 -4.41 5.37 20.31
N TRP A 31 -3.89 6.55 20.64
CA TRP A 31 -3.81 7.67 19.70
C TRP A 31 -2.76 7.43 18.62
N GLU A 32 -1.71 6.68 18.92
CA GLU A 32 -0.68 6.28 17.98
C GLU A 32 -1.30 5.48 16.83
N SER A 33 -2.20 4.53 17.14
CA SER A 33 -2.92 3.77 16.13
C SER A 33 -3.89 4.64 15.34
N TYR A 34 -4.67 5.48 16.02
CA TYR A 34 -5.72 6.28 15.38
C TYR A 34 -5.14 7.37 14.48
N ALA A 35 -4.13 8.10 14.96
CA ALA A 35 -3.48 9.16 14.20
C ALA A 35 -2.75 8.59 12.99
N THR A 36 -2.07 7.45 13.13
CA THR A 36 -1.40 6.78 11.99
C THR A 36 -2.38 6.34 10.92
N TRP A 37 -3.53 5.77 11.32
CA TRP A 37 -4.54 5.38 10.35
C TRP A 37 -5.22 6.59 9.71
N LEU A 38 -5.55 7.63 10.48
CA LEU A 38 -6.20 8.83 9.98
C LEU A 38 -5.30 9.57 8.99
N SER A 39 -4.01 9.72 9.29
CA SER A 39 -3.05 10.36 8.38
C SER A 39 -2.82 9.53 7.12
N GLY A 40 -2.69 8.20 7.25
CA GLY A 40 -2.58 7.30 6.10
C GLY A 40 -3.82 7.31 5.22
N PHE A 41 -5.01 7.29 5.82
CA PHE A 41 -6.28 7.37 5.11
C PHE A 41 -6.45 8.72 4.40
N ALA A 42 -6.10 9.83 5.07
CA ALA A 42 -6.09 11.16 4.45
C ALA A 42 -5.16 11.21 3.23
N MET A 43 -3.95 10.63 3.34
CA MET A 43 -3.02 10.53 2.20
C MET A 43 -3.59 9.67 1.06
N MET A 44 -4.27 8.57 1.37
CA MET A 44 -4.95 7.75 0.35
C MET A 44 -6.07 8.53 -0.35
N VAL A 45 -6.87 9.31 0.39
CA VAL A 45 -7.90 10.18 -0.20
C VAL A 45 -7.25 11.19 -1.16
N VAL A 46 -6.22 11.90 -0.70
CA VAL A 46 -5.56 12.94 -1.51
C VAL A 46 -4.89 12.36 -2.75
N VAL A 47 -4.15 11.25 -2.62
CA VAL A 47 -3.34 10.72 -3.73
C VAL A 47 -4.13 9.78 -4.64
N TYR A 48 -4.91 8.86 -4.06
CA TYR A 48 -5.56 7.78 -4.82
C TYR A 48 -7.03 8.04 -5.13
N TYR A 49 -7.74 8.85 -4.35
CA TYR A 49 -9.15 9.15 -4.66
C TYR A 49 -9.28 10.41 -5.50
N LEU A 50 -8.60 11.50 -5.15
CA LEU A 50 -8.56 12.70 -6.01
C LEU A 50 -7.73 12.47 -7.29
N GLY A 51 -6.76 11.56 -7.24
CA GLY A 51 -5.94 11.12 -8.37
C GLY A 51 -6.35 9.77 -8.96
N ALA A 52 -7.62 9.38 -8.85
CA ALA A 52 -8.09 8.02 -9.17
C ALA A 52 -7.71 7.54 -10.58
N ASP A 53 -7.86 8.39 -11.60
CA ASP A 53 -7.54 8.04 -12.99
C ASP A 53 -6.07 7.68 -13.22
N MET A 54 -5.18 8.17 -12.34
CA MET A 54 -3.73 8.02 -12.49
C MET A 54 -3.16 6.93 -11.59
N PHE A 55 -3.65 6.84 -10.36
CA PHE A 55 -3.03 5.99 -9.34
C PHE A 55 -3.88 4.78 -8.97
N LEU A 56 -5.21 4.88 -9.03
CA LEU A 56 -6.12 3.85 -8.59
C LEU A 56 -6.52 2.91 -9.74
N ILE A 57 -6.89 3.48 -10.88
CA ILE A 57 -7.46 2.76 -12.03
C ILE A 57 -6.35 2.46 -13.04
N ASP A 58 -6.34 1.22 -13.54
CA ASP A 58 -5.64 0.87 -14.78
C ASP A 58 -6.69 0.38 -15.80
N PRO A 59 -6.96 1.14 -16.87
CA PRO A 59 -7.95 0.75 -17.88
C PRO A 59 -7.64 -0.57 -18.60
N ARG A 60 -6.40 -1.07 -18.52
CA ARG A 60 -6.01 -2.39 -19.04
C ARG A 60 -6.50 -3.52 -18.15
N VAL A 61 -6.71 -3.25 -16.85
CA VAL A 61 -7.19 -4.20 -15.85
C VAL A 61 -8.71 -4.18 -15.79
N ALA A 62 -9.30 -2.99 -15.57
CA ALA A 62 -10.74 -2.81 -15.49
C ALA A 62 -11.14 -1.40 -15.96
N ASP A 63 -12.10 -1.33 -16.88
CA ASP A 63 -12.67 -0.07 -17.37
C ASP A 63 -13.70 0.47 -16.36
N LEU A 64 -13.19 1.12 -15.32
CA LEU A 64 -13.98 1.71 -14.24
C LEU A 64 -13.89 3.23 -14.28
N VAL A 65 -15.01 3.89 -13.96
CA VAL A 65 -14.99 5.33 -13.67
C VAL A 65 -14.59 5.59 -12.22
N ALA A 66 -13.98 6.74 -11.94
CA ALA A 66 -13.38 7.10 -10.64
C ALA A 66 -14.26 6.76 -9.43
N TRP A 67 -15.56 7.12 -9.45
CA TRP A 67 -16.45 6.88 -8.31
C TRP A 67 -16.66 5.38 -8.03
N GLN A 68 -16.70 4.53 -9.06
CA GLN A 68 -16.84 3.07 -8.89
C GLN A 68 -15.61 2.50 -8.20
N ALA A 69 -14.41 2.87 -8.66
CA ALA A 69 -13.16 2.42 -8.07
C ALA A 69 -13.02 2.88 -6.60
N ILE A 70 -13.41 4.12 -6.30
CA ILE A 70 -13.42 4.66 -4.92
C ILE A 70 -14.43 3.89 -4.05
N CYS A 71 -15.64 3.62 -4.55
CA CYS A 71 -16.64 2.84 -3.82
C CYS A 71 -16.16 1.42 -3.53
N ILE A 72 -15.48 0.76 -4.49
CA ILE A 72 -14.89 -0.57 -4.28
C ILE A 72 -13.77 -0.48 -3.22
N SER A 73 -12.94 0.55 -3.27
CA SER A 73 -11.88 0.77 -2.28
C SER A 73 -12.43 0.95 -0.86
N ILE A 74 -13.35 1.89 -0.65
CA ILE A 74 -13.94 2.13 0.68
C ILE A 74 -14.76 0.92 1.14
N GLY A 75 -15.55 0.34 0.23
CA GLY A 75 -16.37 -0.83 0.48
C GLY A 75 -15.55 -2.05 0.90
N SER A 76 -14.42 -2.30 0.24
CA SER A 76 -13.52 -3.41 0.58
C SER A 76 -12.84 -3.21 1.94
N LEU A 77 -12.41 -1.99 2.30
CA LEU A 77 -11.88 -1.71 3.65
C LEU A 77 -12.91 -2.05 4.75
N ALA A 78 -14.16 -1.62 4.57
CA ALA A 78 -15.23 -1.89 5.52
C ALA A 78 -15.63 -3.38 5.55
N ALA A 79 -15.84 -3.98 4.37
CA ALA A 79 -16.26 -5.37 4.24
C ALA A 79 -15.23 -6.33 4.83
N VAL A 80 -13.94 -6.13 4.54
CA VAL A 80 -12.88 -7.00 5.06
C VAL A 80 -12.76 -6.86 6.58
N TRP A 81 -12.90 -5.66 7.14
CA TRP A 81 -12.93 -5.49 8.59
C TRP A 81 -14.08 -6.26 9.25
N VAL A 82 -15.29 -6.19 8.68
CA VAL A 82 -16.47 -6.92 9.18
C VAL A 82 -16.26 -8.43 9.09
N ILE A 83 -15.82 -8.95 7.93
CA ILE A 83 -15.55 -10.37 7.72
C ILE A 83 -14.49 -10.86 8.73
N TYR A 84 -13.41 -10.10 8.88
CA TYR A 84 -12.35 -10.37 9.84
C TYR A 84 -12.86 -10.40 11.29
N ASP A 85 -13.68 -9.42 11.69
CA ASP A 85 -14.20 -9.35 13.05
C ASP A 85 -15.13 -10.52 13.36
N LEU A 86 -16.05 -10.84 12.43
CA LEU A 86 -16.96 -12.00 12.52
C LEU A 86 -16.21 -13.33 12.59
N LEU A 87 -15.19 -13.51 11.74
CA LEU A 87 -14.39 -14.74 11.70
C LEU A 87 -13.71 -15.00 13.06
N CYS A 88 -13.17 -13.96 13.67
CA CYS A 88 -12.50 -14.09 14.96
C CYS A 88 -13.48 -14.25 16.13
N LYS A 89 -14.70 -13.72 16.04
CA LYS A 89 -15.77 -13.95 17.03
C LYS A 89 -16.41 -15.33 16.91
N SER A 90 -16.28 -15.99 15.75
CA SER A 90 -16.83 -17.32 15.52
C SER A 90 -16.07 -18.42 16.28
N LYS A 91 -16.65 -19.64 16.34
CA LYS A 91 -15.96 -20.83 16.90
C LYS A 91 -14.61 -21.11 16.23
N PHE A 92 -14.45 -20.68 14.98
CA PHE A 92 -13.21 -20.82 14.24
C PHE A 92 -12.06 -20.05 14.91
N GLY A 93 -12.37 -18.85 15.43
CA GLY A 93 -11.42 -17.95 16.09
C GLY A 93 -10.92 -18.42 17.45
N ASN A 94 -11.39 -19.55 17.98
CA ASN A 94 -10.84 -20.09 19.23
C ASN A 94 -9.41 -20.68 19.07
N ASP A 95 -9.03 -21.02 17.84
CA ASP A 95 -7.70 -21.51 17.49
C ASP A 95 -6.96 -20.43 16.71
N ASN A 96 -5.93 -19.84 17.35
CA ASN A 96 -5.16 -18.75 16.76
C ASN A 96 -4.34 -19.20 15.54
N THR A 97 -3.84 -20.44 15.49
CA THR A 97 -3.03 -20.90 14.36
C THR A 97 -3.90 -21.07 13.14
N ARG A 98 -5.03 -21.75 13.31
CA ARG A 98 -6.00 -21.95 12.23
C ARG A 98 -6.57 -20.61 11.73
N LEU A 99 -6.82 -19.68 12.65
CA LEU A 99 -7.25 -18.33 12.33
C LEU A 99 -6.21 -17.57 11.50
N MET A 100 -4.93 -17.60 11.90
CA MET A 100 -3.86 -16.93 11.15
C MET A 100 -3.70 -17.50 9.74
N ILE A 101 -3.80 -18.81 9.56
CA ILE A 101 -3.76 -19.44 8.23
C ILE A 101 -4.94 -18.98 7.37
N ALA A 102 -6.15 -18.97 7.92
CA ALA A 102 -7.32 -18.51 7.17
C ALA A 102 -7.22 -17.03 6.77
N LEU A 103 -6.71 -16.18 7.67
CA LEU A 103 -6.47 -14.77 7.38
C LEU A 103 -5.39 -14.58 6.31
N TYR A 104 -4.39 -15.44 6.27
CA TYR A 104 -3.38 -15.44 5.22
C TYR A 104 -3.98 -15.84 3.85
N VAL A 105 -4.83 -16.88 3.81
CA VAL A 105 -5.56 -17.25 2.59
C VAL A 105 -6.49 -16.13 2.13
N LEU A 106 -7.22 -15.50 3.06
CA LEU A 106 -8.05 -14.33 2.75
C LEU A 106 -7.21 -13.19 2.16
N LEU A 107 -6.00 -12.96 2.66
CA LEU A 107 -5.09 -11.96 2.13
C LEU A 107 -4.64 -12.28 0.70
N ILE A 108 -4.31 -13.54 0.39
CA ILE A 108 -3.96 -13.97 -0.98
C ILE A 108 -5.15 -13.73 -1.92
N VAL A 109 -6.35 -14.12 -1.50
CA VAL A 109 -7.58 -13.91 -2.29
C VAL A 109 -7.84 -12.43 -2.53
N LEU A 110 -7.66 -11.59 -1.51
CA LEU A 110 -7.80 -10.13 -1.65
C LEU A 110 -6.73 -9.53 -2.55
N ALA A 111 -5.48 -10.01 -2.44
CA ALA A 111 -4.38 -9.56 -3.28
C ALA A 111 -4.68 -9.85 -4.75
N TYR A 112 -5.12 -11.07 -5.05
CA TYR A 112 -5.54 -11.45 -6.40
C TYR A 112 -6.79 -10.67 -6.85
N ALA A 113 -7.82 -10.52 -6.00
CA ALA A 113 -9.02 -9.77 -6.37
C ALA A 113 -8.70 -8.30 -6.71
N TYR A 114 -7.76 -7.67 -5.99
CA TYR A 114 -7.33 -6.32 -6.29
C TYR A 114 -6.54 -6.19 -7.59
N THR A 115 -5.76 -7.19 -8.00
CA THR A 115 -5.11 -7.14 -9.33
C THR A 115 -6.09 -7.22 -10.48
N GLN A 116 -7.33 -7.67 -10.23
CA GLN A 116 -8.39 -7.69 -11.24
C GLN A 116 -9.19 -6.37 -11.31
N VAL A 117 -8.93 -5.41 -10.41
CA VAL A 117 -9.75 -4.20 -10.27
C VAL A 117 -8.90 -2.92 -10.27
N PHE A 118 -7.77 -2.94 -9.60
CA PHE A 118 -6.91 -1.77 -9.39
C PHE A 118 -5.57 -1.93 -10.11
N SER A 119 -4.88 -0.80 -10.29
CA SER A 119 -3.48 -0.81 -10.75
C SER A 119 -2.61 -1.66 -9.81
N GLY A 120 -1.50 -2.22 -10.32
CA GLY A 120 -0.58 -3.00 -9.49
C GLY A 120 -0.04 -2.24 -8.28
N ARG A 121 0.21 -0.94 -8.45
CA ARG A 121 0.59 -0.02 -7.37
C ARG A 121 -0.52 0.12 -6.33
N ALA A 122 -1.74 0.40 -6.79
CA ALA A 122 -2.89 0.52 -5.90
C ALA A 122 -3.18 -0.79 -5.16
N THR A 123 -3.00 -1.96 -5.80
CA THR A 123 -3.18 -3.27 -5.18
C THR A 123 -2.32 -3.41 -3.91
N MET A 124 -1.03 -3.11 -4.00
CA MET A 124 -0.12 -3.19 -2.85
C MET A 124 -0.53 -2.23 -1.73
N LEU A 125 -0.85 -0.99 -2.09
CA LEU A 125 -1.30 0.01 -1.13
C LEU A 125 -2.59 -0.42 -0.44
N HIS A 126 -3.57 -0.97 -1.17
CA HIS A 126 -4.86 -1.37 -0.61
C HIS A 126 -4.73 -2.58 0.31
N LEU A 127 -3.82 -3.51 0.04
CA LEU A 127 -3.48 -4.58 0.99
C LEU A 127 -2.89 -4.01 2.28
N GLY A 128 -2.00 -3.02 2.17
CA GLY A 128 -1.50 -2.26 3.31
C GLY A 128 -2.63 -1.55 4.06
N ALA A 129 -3.52 -0.86 3.34
CA ALA A 129 -4.62 -0.08 3.90
C ALA A 129 -5.65 -0.96 4.61
N ILE A 130 -6.01 -2.12 4.06
CA ILE A 130 -6.82 -3.14 4.74
C ILE A 130 -6.14 -3.55 6.04
N THR A 131 -4.86 -3.87 5.97
CA THR A 131 -4.11 -4.36 7.14
C THR A 131 -4.08 -3.29 8.24
N ALA A 132 -3.81 -2.03 7.88
CA ALA A 132 -3.87 -0.90 8.80
C ALA A 132 -5.29 -0.67 9.37
N THR A 133 -6.33 -0.85 8.56
CA THR A 133 -7.73 -0.73 8.97
C THR A 133 -8.12 -1.81 9.98
N ILE A 134 -7.70 -3.06 9.75
CA ILE A 134 -7.84 -4.16 10.71
C ILE A 134 -7.14 -3.79 12.03
N MET A 135 -5.90 -3.29 11.95
CA MET A 135 -5.11 -2.96 13.13
C MET A 135 -5.74 -1.84 13.97
N SER A 136 -6.16 -0.73 13.35
CA SER A 136 -6.81 0.37 14.06
C SER A 136 -8.22 0.03 14.53
N GLY A 137 -8.98 -0.72 13.73
CA GLY A 137 -10.28 -1.23 14.11
C GLY A 137 -10.21 -2.18 15.31
N ASN A 138 -9.18 -3.02 15.39
CA ASN A 138 -8.90 -3.84 16.57
C ASN A 138 -8.72 -3.01 17.84
N VAL A 139 -7.97 -1.90 17.74
CA VAL A 139 -7.75 -1.01 18.88
C VAL A 139 -9.05 -0.31 19.27
N PHE A 140 -9.77 0.24 18.30
CA PHE A 140 -10.98 1.05 18.52
C PHE A 140 -12.18 0.25 19.01
N PHE A 141 -12.54 -0.83 18.30
CA PHE A 141 -13.78 -1.55 18.57
C PHE A 141 -13.63 -2.67 19.60
N ILE A 142 -12.42 -3.22 19.78
CA ILE A 142 -12.23 -4.44 20.58
C ILE A 142 -11.31 -4.19 21.79
N ILE A 143 -10.07 -3.75 21.59
CA ILE A 143 -9.08 -3.67 22.67
C ILE A 143 -9.47 -2.59 23.68
N MET A 144 -9.71 -1.36 23.23
CA MET A 144 -10.01 -0.23 24.14
C MET A 144 -11.30 -0.41 24.95
N PRO A 145 -12.43 -0.85 24.36
CA PRO A 145 -13.65 -1.10 25.14
C PRO A 145 -13.45 -2.19 26.20
N ASN A 146 -12.83 -3.31 25.83
CA ASN A 146 -12.58 -4.41 26.76
C ASN A 146 -11.62 -4.02 27.89
N GLN A 147 -10.55 -3.26 27.59
CA GLN A 147 -9.64 -2.76 28.61
C GLN A 147 -10.32 -1.78 29.57
N ARG A 148 -11.21 -0.91 29.08
CA ARG A 148 -11.98 0.00 29.93
C ARG A 148 -12.89 -0.74 30.91
N ILE A 149 -13.53 -1.83 30.47
CA ILE A 149 -14.35 -2.67 31.35
C ILE A 149 -13.49 -3.28 32.46
N VAL A 150 -12.35 -3.87 32.09
CA VAL A 150 -11.41 -4.48 33.05
C VAL A 150 -10.91 -3.44 34.06
N VAL A 151 -10.50 -2.26 33.60
CA VAL A 151 -10.06 -1.16 34.49
C VAL A 151 -11.17 -0.69 35.42
N ALA A 152 -12.41 -0.58 34.91
CA ALA A 152 -13.55 -0.15 35.72
C ALA A 152 -13.88 -1.16 36.83
N ASP A 153 -13.80 -2.47 36.54
CA ASP A 153 -13.98 -3.51 37.55
C ASP A 153 -12.89 -3.45 38.63
N LEU A 154 -11.63 -3.27 38.24
CA LEU A 154 -10.51 -3.16 39.17
C LEU A 154 -10.62 -1.92 40.06
N LYS A 155 -10.96 -0.77 39.49
CA LYS A 155 -11.20 0.48 40.26
C LYS A 155 -12.35 0.33 41.26
N ALA A 156 -13.32 -0.53 40.95
CA ALA A 156 -14.44 -0.83 41.84
C ALA A 156 -14.16 -2.00 42.81
N GLY A 157 -12.94 -2.53 42.88
CA GLY A 157 -12.58 -3.66 43.74
C GLY A 157 -13.19 -5.00 43.32
N ARG A 158 -13.73 -5.10 42.09
CA ARG A 158 -14.29 -6.34 41.54
C ARG A 158 -13.20 -7.13 40.80
N LYS A 159 -13.36 -8.46 40.75
CA LYS A 159 -12.52 -9.34 39.93
C LYS A 159 -12.98 -9.27 38.47
N PRO A 160 -12.13 -8.82 37.52
CA PRO A 160 -12.51 -8.72 36.11
C PRO A 160 -12.76 -10.09 35.49
N ASP A 161 -13.71 -10.14 34.54
CA ASP A 161 -13.95 -11.34 33.75
C ASP A 161 -12.76 -11.62 32.79
N PRO A 162 -12.09 -12.80 32.89
CA PRO A 162 -10.95 -13.15 32.06
C PRO A 162 -11.23 -13.12 30.55
N LYS A 163 -12.50 -13.24 30.13
CA LYS A 163 -12.87 -13.24 28.70
C LYS A 163 -12.43 -11.98 27.99
N TYR A 164 -12.52 -10.82 28.64
CA TYR A 164 -12.20 -9.52 28.04
C TYR A 164 -10.70 -9.41 27.75
N GLY A 165 -9.86 -9.90 28.67
CA GLY A 165 -8.42 -10.00 28.47
C GLY A 165 -8.04 -10.96 27.34
N LYS A 166 -8.72 -12.11 27.24
CA LYS A 166 -8.47 -13.10 26.16
C LYS A 166 -8.79 -12.53 24.78
N ILE A 167 -9.94 -11.87 24.63
CA ILE A 167 -10.38 -11.23 23.38
C ILE A 167 -9.41 -10.12 22.97
N ALA A 168 -9.06 -9.22 23.90
CA ALA A 168 -8.11 -8.14 23.63
C ALA A 168 -6.71 -8.67 23.26
N LYS A 169 -6.25 -9.74 23.94
CA LYS A 169 -4.96 -10.37 23.65
C LYS A 169 -4.91 -10.96 22.24
N GLN A 170 -5.96 -11.64 21.78
CA GLN A 170 -6.01 -12.17 20.42
C GLN A 170 -5.81 -11.07 19.38
N ARG A 171 -6.56 -9.96 19.47
CA ARG A 171 -6.44 -8.84 18.54
C ARG A 171 -5.08 -8.16 18.62
N SER A 172 -4.54 -8.00 19.83
CA SER A 172 -3.20 -7.45 20.03
C SER A 172 -2.11 -8.33 19.41
N THR A 173 -2.24 -9.67 19.51
CA THR A 173 -1.34 -10.60 18.84
C THR A 173 -1.42 -10.45 17.32
N HIS A 174 -2.61 -10.33 16.73
CA HIS A 174 -2.73 -10.06 15.30
C HIS A 174 -2.03 -8.76 14.90
N ASN A 175 -2.33 -7.64 15.58
CA ASN A 175 -1.69 -6.35 15.30
C ASN A 175 -0.16 -6.44 15.35
N ASN A 176 0.36 -7.22 16.29
CA ASN A 176 1.79 -7.42 16.45
C ASN A 176 2.43 -8.16 15.25
N TYR A 177 1.80 -9.22 14.75
CA TYR A 177 2.24 -9.92 13.54
C TYR A 177 2.08 -9.09 12.26
N LEU A 178 1.05 -8.24 12.20
CA LEU A 178 0.74 -7.41 11.03
C LEU A 178 1.64 -6.17 10.88
N THR A 179 2.37 -5.77 11.92
CA THR A 179 3.17 -4.53 11.91
C THR A 179 4.26 -4.50 10.83
N LEU A 180 5.05 -5.57 10.69
CA LEU A 180 6.10 -5.60 9.65
C LEU A 180 5.52 -5.71 8.24
N PRO A 181 4.57 -6.64 7.96
CA PRO A 181 3.91 -6.71 6.67
C PRO A 181 3.30 -5.38 6.20
N VAL A 182 2.57 -4.67 7.08
CA VAL A 182 1.91 -3.42 6.68
C VAL A 182 2.91 -2.35 6.28
N ILE A 183 4.04 -2.24 6.99
CA ILE A 183 5.10 -1.28 6.66
C ILE A 183 5.66 -1.57 5.27
N PHE A 184 5.98 -2.84 4.98
CA PHE A 184 6.51 -3.21 3.67
C PHE A 184 5.50 -2.96 2.54
N LEU A 185 4.23 -3.34 2.74
CA LEU A 185 3.17 -3.08 1.75
C LEU A 185 2.99 -1.59 1.48
N MET A 186 3.04 -0.74 2.51
CA MET A 186 2.94 0.72 2.34
C MET A 186 4.16 1.33 1.65
N LEU A 187 5.36 0.81 1.91
CA LEU A 187 6.62 1.28 1.29
C LEU A 187 6.84 0.72 -0.12
N SER A 188 6.12 -0.34 -0.50
CA SER A 188 6.28 -1.02 -1.79
C SER A 188 6.14 -0.08 -3.00
N ASN A 189 5.36 1.01 -2.87
CA ASN A 189 5.18 2.03 -3.90
C ASN A 189 6.49 2.72 -4.34
N HIS A 190 7.55 2.62 -3.53
CA HIS A 190 8.88 3.14 -3.86
C HIS A 190 9.77 2.14 -4.62
N TYR A 191 9.30 0.91 -4.80
CA TYR A 191 10.08 -0.18 -5.40
C TYR A 191 9.28 -0.79 -6.56
N PRO A 192 9.48 -0.33 -7.81
CA PRO A 192 8.72 -0.81 -8.97
C PRO A 192 8.74 -2.33 -9.14
N LEU A 193 9.84 -3.00 -8.83
CA LEU A 193 9.95 -4.47 -8.88
C LEU A 193 8.95 -5.20 -7.97
N ALA A 194 8.37 -4.52 -6.98
CA ALA A 194 7.35 -5.10 -6.12
C ALA A 194 5.96 -5.06 -6.77
N PHE A 195 5.60 -3.99 -7.48
CA PHE A 195 4.23 -3.74 -7.94
C PHE A 195 4.04 -3.77 -9.47
N ALA A 196 5.08 -3.48 -10.25
CA ALA A 196 5.07 -3.39 -11.71
C ALA A 196 5.46 -4.73 -12.36
N VAL A 197 4.89 -5.81 -11.85
CA VAL A 197 5.06 -7.16 -12.38
C VAL A 197 3.70 -7.88 -12.38
N GLU A 198 3.50 -8.78 -13.33
CA GLU A 198 2.24 -9.54 -13.47
C GLU A 198 1.87 -10.29 -12.17
N TYR A 199 2.88 -10.85 -11.50
CA TYR A 199 2.71 -11.64 -10.27
C TYR A 199 2.81 -10.80 -8.99
N ASN A 200 2.46 -9.51 -9.03
CA ASN A 200 2.56 -8.63 -7.87
C ASN A 200 1.75 -9.16 -6.65
N TRP A 201 0.60 -9.81 -6.85
CA TRP A 201 -0.18 -10.43 -5.77
C TRP A 201 0.58 -11.57 -5.06
N VAL A 202 1.40 -12.33 -5.80
CA VAL A 202 2.29 -13.35 -5.22
C VAL A 202 3.38 -12.68 -4.40
N ILE A 203 4.00 -11.63 -4.94
CA ILE A 203 5.02 -10.85 -4.22
C ILE A 203 4.45 -10.27 -2.92
N ALA A 204 3.26 -9.67 -2.95
CA ALA A 204 2.58 -9.16 -1.77
C ALA A 204 2.41 -10.24 -0.70
N SER A 205 1.99 -11.42 -1.12
CA SER A 205 1.76 -12.58 -0.24
C SER A 205 3.04 -13.13 0.37
N LEU A 206 4.15 -13.13 -0.38
CA LEU A 206 5.47 -13.56 0.09
C LEU A 206 6.10 -12.53 1.04
N ILE A 207 6.02 -11.24 0.72
CA ILE A 207 6.46 -10.14 1.60
C ILE A 207 5.70 -10.17 2.92
N PHE A 208 4.40 -10.47 2.87
CA PHE A 208 3.61 -10.63 4.09
C PHE A 208 4.14 -11.78 4.95
N LEU A 209 4.45 -12.95 4.37
CA LEU A 209 5.06 -14.06 5.10
C LEU A 209 6.42 -13.69 5.69
N MET A 210 7.26 -12.95 4.97
CA MET A 210 8.55 -12.47 5.49
C MET A 210 8.34 -11.61 6.75
N GLY A 211 7.38 -10.69 6.73
CA GLY A 211 7.06 -9.89 7.91
C GLY A 211 6.61 -10.75 9.10
N VAL A 212 5.82 -11.80 8.84
CA VAL A 212 5.36 -12.75 9.86
C VAL A 212 6.51 -13.58 10.42
N THR A 213 7.40 -14.13 9.60
CA THR A 213 8.55 -14.95 10.05
C THR A 213 9.53 -14.14 10.87
N ILE A 214 9.87 -12.92 10.43
CA ILE A 214 10.72 -11.99 11.18
C ILE A 214 10.06 -11.66 12.53
N ARG A 215 8.76 -11.33 12.52
CA ARG A 215 8.06 -11.01 13.78
C ARG A 215 7.98 -12.22 14.70
N HIS A 216 7.80 -13.43 14.16
CA HIS A 216 7.78 -14.66 14.93
C HIS A 216 9.10 -14.87 15.69
N TYR A 217 10.25 -14.61 15.05
CA TYR A 217 11.55 -14.65 15.71
C TYR A 217 11.60 -13.76 16.95
N PHE A 218 11.28 -12.47 16.78
CA PHE A 218 11.29 -11.53 17.89
C PHE A 218 10.28 -11.92 18.96
N ASN A 219 9.07 -12.33 18.60
CA ASN A 219 8.07 -12.73 19.59
C ASN A 219 8.52 -13.93 20.43
N SER A 220 9.15 -14.93 19.82
CA SER A 220 9.69 -16.10 20.53
C SER A 220 10.86 -15.73 21.45
N LEU A 221 11.75 -14.83 21.01
CA LEU A 221 12.81 -14.27 21.84
C LEU A 221 12.26 -13.54 23.07
N HIS A 222 11.33 -12.60 22.87
CA HIS A 222 10.74 -11.82 23.97
C HIS A 222 9.93 -12.70 24.93
N ALA A 223 9.36 -13.79 24.43
CA ALA A 223 8.67 -14.80 25.25
C ALA A 223 9.62 -15.79 25.93
N ARG A 224 10.94 -15.68 25.71
CA ARG A 224 11.97 -16.61 26.23
C ARG A 224 11.73 -18.07 25.82
N LEU A 225 11.15 -18.29 24.64
CA LEU A 225 10.90 -19.62 24.07
C LEU A 225 12.11 -20.17 23.27
N GLY A 226 13.24 -19.45 23.29
CA GLY A 226 14.45 -19.79 22.56
C GLY A 226 14.63 -18.96 21.29
N ASN A 227 15.60 -19.38 20.45
CA ASN A 227 16.04 -18.64 19.27
C ASN A 227 15.65 -19.43 18.00
N PRO A 228 14.47 -19.20 17.41
CA PRO A 228 14.02 -19.97 16.25
C PRO A 228 14.75 -19.52 14.97
N HIS A 229 16.02 -19.88 14.81
CA HIS A 229 16.87 -19.47 13.68
C HIS A 229 16.32 -19.89 12.30
N TRP A 230 15.46 -20.91 12.25
CA TRP A 230 14.76 -21.32 11.03
C TRP A 230 13.98 -20.17 10.38
N THR A 231 13.47 -19.22 11.18
CA THR A 231 12.72 -18.06 10.67
C THR A 231 13.58 -17.16 9.77
N TRP A 232 14.86 -17.02 10.07
CA TRP A 232 15.80 -16.28 9.23
C TRP A 232 16.08 -17.01 7.92
N GLY A 233 16.28 -18.34 7.99
CA GLY A 233 16.43 -19.18 6.79
C GLY A 233 15.19 -19.11 5.89
N ALA A 234 13.99 -19.25 6.47
CA ALA A 234 12.73 -19.11 5.75
C ALA A 234 12.57 -17.72 5.12
N THR A 235 12.91 -16.64 5.86
CA THR A 235 12.85 -15.27 5.35
C THR A 235 13.82 -15.05 4.18
N ALA A 236 15.04 -15.59 4.26
CA ALA A 236 16.02 -15.50 3.18
C ALA A 236 15.55 -16.24 1.92
N ILE A 237 14.98 -17.44 2.08
CA ILE A 237 14.38 -18.21 0.97
C ILE A 237 13.23 -17.43 0.34
N LEU A 238 12.30 -16.90 1.16
CA LEU A 238 11.19 -16.08 0.66
C LEU A 238 11.69 -14.85 -0.11
N PHE A 239 12.75 -14.19 0.38
CA PHE A 239 13.36 -13.06 -0.31
C PHE A 239 13.93 -13.46 -1.67
N VAL A 240 14.66 -14.57 -1.76
CA VAL A 240 15.18 -15.10 -3.04
C VAL A 240 14.04 -15.42 -4.00
N ILE A 241 12.95 -16.02 -3.52
CA ILE A 241 11.76 -16.31 -4.34
C ILE A 241 11.12 -15.01 -4.82
N VAL A 242 10.97 -13.99 -3.96
CA VAL A 242 10.44 -12.68 -4.38
C VAL A 242 11.30 -12.07 -5.48
N MET A 243 12.63 -12.06 -5.31
CA MET A 243 13.56 -11.56 -6.31
C MET A 243 13.42 -12.32 -7.63
N TRP A 244 13.33 -13.65 -7.59
CA TRP A 244 13.12 -14.48 -8.76
C TRP A 244 11.76 -14.22 -9.43
N VAL A 245 10.66 -14.18 -8.67
CA VAL A 245 9.32 -13.87 -9.21
C VAL A 245 9.28 -12.48 -9.84
N SER A 246 10.00 -11.50 -9.28
CA SER A 246 10.10 -10.16 -9.86
C SER A 246 10.78 -10.11 -11.24
N THR A 247 11.52 -11.16 -11.63
CA THR A 247 12.13 -11.23 -12.98
C THR A 247 11.27 -11.99 -13.99
N LEU A 248 10.31 -12.80 -13.54
CA LEU A 248 9.49 -13.69 -14.40
C LEU A 248 8.35 -12.98 -15.13
N GLY A 249 7.97 -11.77 -14.72
CA GLY A 249 6.74 -11.12 -15.18
C GLY A 249 6.90 -9.62 -15.39
N ARG A 250 7.98 -9.18 -16.05
CA ARG A 250 8.03 -7.81 -16.61
C ARG A 250 6.84 -7.66 -17.55
N GLU A 251 6.00 -6.64 -17.31
CA GLU A 251 4.80 -6.42 -18.13
C GLU A 251 5.16 -6.44 -19.62
N PRO A 252 4.34 -7.10 -20.45
CA PRO A 252 4.56 -7.14 -21.89
C PRO A 252 4.56 -5.73 -22.48
N GLU A 253 5.41 -5.59 -23.50
CA GLU A 253 5.65 -4.38 -24.28
C GLU A 253 4.33 -3.76 -24.76
N VAL A 254 4.16 -2.44 -24.53
CA VAL A 254 2.95 -1.66 -24.85
C VAL A 254 2.60 -1.72 -26.34
N ASP A 255 3.51 -2.18 -27.17
CA ASP A 255 3.42 -2.20 -28.63
C ASP A 255 2.43 -3.25 -29.16
N SER A 256 1.90 -4.12 -28.30
CA SER A 256 0.95 -5.19 -28.65
C SER A 256 -0.51 -4.94 -28.22
N VAL A 257 -0.81 -3.82 -27.54
CA VAL A 257 -2.14 -3.55 -26.99
C VAL A 257 -2.88 -2.53 -27.87
N ALA A 258 -4.12 -2.85 -28.27
CA ALA A 258 -4.98 -1.90 -28.97
C ALA A 258 -5.20 -0.64 -28.13
N MET A 259 -5.11 0.55 -28.75
CA MET A 259 -5.30 1.82 -28.04
C MET A 259 -6.65 1.84 -27.30
N THR A 260 -6.60 2.17 -26.00
CA THR A 260 -7.80 2.39 -25.18
C THR A 260 -8.63 3.55 -25.76
N PRO A 261 -9.95 3.64 -25.49
CA PRO A 261 -10.78 4.74 -25.98
C PRO A 261 -10.21 6.12 -25.61
N THR A 262 -9.65 6.25 -24.40
CA THR A 262 -8.98 7.47 -23.94
C THR A 262 -7.71 7.77 -24.72
N ALA A 263 -6.82 6.77 -24.92
CA ALA A 263 -5.61 6.96 -25.71
C ALA A 263 -5.95 7.31 -27.18
N LYS A 264 -6.97 6.67 -27.77
CA LYS A 264 -7.47 7.03 -29.10
C LYS A 264 -7.91 8.48 -29.16
N ARG A 265 -8.67 8.96 -28.16
CA ARG A 265 -9.10 10.36 -28.11
C ARG A 265 -7.93 11.35 -28.17
N PHE A 266 -6.87 11.09 -27.40
CA PHE A 266 -5.69 11.96 -27.36
C PHE A 266 -4.83 11.87 -28.63
N ALA A 267 -4.67 10.66 -29.19
CA ALA A 267 -3.95 10.48 -30.45
C ALA A 267 -4.70 11.06 -31.66
N SER A 268 -6.03 11.07 -31.62
CA SER A 268 -6.87 11.63 -32.69
C SER A 268 -7.11 13.14 -32.55
N ALA A 269 -6.61 13.76 -31.47
CA ALA A 269 -6.89 15.15 -31.18
C ALA A 269 -6.03 16.08 -32.06
N GLU A 270 -6.60 17.23 -32.43
CA GLU A 270 -5.88 18.27 -33.15
C GLU A 270 -4.61 18.70 -32.39
N GLY A 271 -3.48 18.76 -33.09
CA GLY A 271 -2.17 19.10 -32.52
C GLY A 271 -1.36 17.91 -31.99
N PHE A 272 -1.90 16.68 -32.06
CA PHE A 272 -1.16 15.50 -31.60
C PHE A 272 0.15 15.28 -32.34
N ASP A 273 0.19 15.45 -33.67
CA ASP A 273 1.41 15.25 -34.48
C ASP A 273 2.55 16.17 -34.04
N GLU A 274 2.22 17.42 -33.72
CA GLU A 274 3.19 18.40 -33.23
C GLU A 274 3.69 18.05 -31.82
N VAL A 275 2.77 17.65 -30.94
CA VAL A 275 3.12 17.18 -29.59
C VAL A 275 3.96 15.91 -29.65
N HIS A 276 3.63 14.98 -30.54
CA HIS A 276 4.40 13.77 -30.77
C HIS A 276 5.84 14.12 -31.15
N ALA A 277 6.04 15.03 -32.12
CA ALA A 277 7.37 15.49 -32.51
C ALA A 277 8.14 16.14 -31.35
N ILE A 278 7.48 16.98 -30.55
CA ILE A 278 8.08 17.61 -29.36
C ILE A 278 8.50 16.55 -28.35
N VAL A 279 7.62 15.59 -28.03
CA VAL A 279 7.89 14.55 -27.04
C VAL A 279 9.01 13.62 -27.52
N MET A 280 8.99 13.24 -28.80
CA MET A 280 10.07 12.47 -29.42
C MET A 280 11.42 13.18 -29.35
N GLY A 281 11.45 14.49 -29.62
CA GLY A 281 12.69 15.28 -29.59
C GLY A 281 13.19 15.64 -28.18
N ARG A 282 12.28 15.84 -27.21
CA ARG A 282 12.62 16.40 -25.89
C ARG A 282 12.59 15.38 -24.75
N CYS A 283 11.85 14.29 -24.89
CA CYS A 283 11.56 13.39 -23.77
C CYS A 283 12.08 11.96 -24.01
N SER A 284 12.00 11.45 -25.24
CA SER A 284 12.25 10.03 -25.53
C SER A 284 13.70 9.59 -25.32
N MET A 285 14.68 10.51 -25.32
CA MET A 285 16.07 10.16 -24.96
C MET A 285 16.19 9.55 -23.55
N CYS A 286 15.33 9.95 -22.63
CA CYS A 286 15.26 9.40 -21.27
C CYS A 286 14.06 8.46 -21.07
N HIS A 287 13.00 8.67 -21.84
CA HIS A 287 11.73 7.96 -21.75
C HIS A 287 11.53 7.08 -22.99
N SER A 288 12.38 6.08 -23.20
CA SER A 288 12.25 5.07 -24.26
C SER A 288 12.43 3.66 -23.70
N GLU A 289 12.11 2.64 -24.50
CA GLU A 289 12.41 1.23 -24.23
C GLU A 289 13.89 1.04 -23.87
N GLU A 290 14.76 1.64 -24.68
CA GLU A 290 16.20 1.70 -24.46
C GLU A 290 16.61 3.18 -24.32
N PRO A 291 16.77 3.71 -23.09
CA PRO A 291 17.20 5.09 -22.89
C PRO A 291 18.60 5.34 -23.46
N PHE A 292 18.76 6.46 -24.15
CA PHE A 292 20.01 6.86 -24.79
C PHE A 292 20.79 7.91 -24.00
N TYR A 293 20.36 8.22 -22.77
CA TYR A 293 21.01 9.16 -21.88
C TYR A 293 22.07 8.48 -21.01
N GLU A 294 23.28 9.05 -20.94
CA GLU A 294 24.40 8.47 -20.19
C GLU A 294 24.04 8.21 -18.72
N GLY A 295 24.34 6.98 -18.25
CA GLY A 295 24.03 6.54 -16.89
C GLY A 295 22.58 6.10 -16.67
N MET A 296 21.73 6.10 -17.70
CA MET A 296 20.33 5.67 -17.62
C MET A 296 20.16 4.27 -18.22
N LEU A 297 19.94 3.28 -17.36
CA LEU A 297 19.71 1.89 -17.78
C LEU A 297 18.22 1.57 -18.05
N TRP A 298 17.31 2.41 -17.52
CA TRP A 298 15.87 2.21 -17.60
C TRP A 298 15.15 3.55 -17.59
N ALA A 299 14.03 3.65 -18.30
CA ALA A 299 13.22 4.85 -18.31
C ALA A 299 12.75 5.22 -16.89
N PRO A 300 12.86 6.50 -16.46
CA PRO A 300 12.45 6.92 -15.13
C PRO A 300 10.97 6.57 -14.88
N LYS A 301 10.71 5.95 -13.73
CA LYS A 301 9.36 5.45 -13.33
C LYS A 301 8.73 4.47 -14.33
N GLY A 302 9.51 3.90 -15.26
CA GLY A 302 9.01 3.04 -16.33
C GLY A 302 8.19 3.76 -17.39
N VAL A 303 8.19 5.11 -17.41
CA VAL A 303 7.45 5.90 -18.39
C VAL A 303 8.24 5.90 -19.69
N LYS A 304 7.68 5.29 -20.73
CA LYS A 304 8.23 5.25 -22.07
C LYS A 304 7.34 6.12 -22.96
N LEU A 305 7.95 6.93 -23.81
CA LEU A 305 7.34 7.99 -24.63
C LEU A 305 7.93 7.95 -26.04
N ASP A 306 8.07 6.74 -26.59
CA ASP A 306 8.78 6.44 -27.84
C ASP A 306 7.85 6.01 -28.98
N ASN A 307 6.53 6.02 -28.74
CA ASN A 307 5.52 5.84 -29.79
C ASN A 307 4.20 6.56 -29.47
N GLU A 308 3.34 6.67 -30.47
CA GLU A 308 2.05 7.38 -30.39
C GLU A 308 1.15 6.86 -29.27
N LEU A 309 1.03 5.53 -29.13
CA LEU A 309 0.20 4.91 -28.11
C LEU A 309 0.66 5.29 -26.70
N ARG A 310 1.96 5.22 -26.45
CA ARG A 310 2.56 5.55 -25.16
C ARG A 310 2.42 7.04 -24.84
N ILE A 311 2.62 7.91 -25.84
CA ILE A 311 2.47 9.37 -25.69
C ILE A 311 1.00 9.73 -25.42
N ALA A 312 0.05 9.17 -26.17
CA ALA A 312 -1.37 9.42 -25.98
C ALA A 312 -1.89 8.86 -24.65
N THR A 313 -1.35 7.73 -24.19
CA THR A 313 -1.67 7.16 -22.87
C THR A 313 -1.13 8.04 -21.75
N ALA A 314 0.05 8.63 -21.93
CA ALA A 314 0.69 9.52 -20.96
C ALA A 314 0.27 11.00 -21.08
N ALA A 315 -0.77 11.32 -21.87
CA ALA A 315 -1.16 12.70 -22.21
C ALA A 315 -1.30 13.63 -20.99
N ARG A 316 -1.95 13.15 -19.91
CA ARG A 316 -2.13 13.92 -18.65
C ARG A 316 -0.81 14.19 -17.94
N ASP A 317 0.10 13.21 -17.93
CA ASP A 317 1.41 13.36 -17.30
C ASP A 317 2.31 14.30 -18.07
N ILE A 318 2.31 14.20 -19.40
CA ILE A 318 3.04 15.12 -20.28
C ILE A 318 2.52 16.55 -20.07
N TYR A 319 1.20 16.73 -20.04
CA TYR A 319 0.57 18.03 -19.76
C TYR A 319 1.00 18.61 -18.40
N LEU A 320 0.94 17.82 -17.33
CA LEU A 320 1.27 18.32 -15.99
C LEU A 320 2.78 18.56 -15.83
N GLN A 321 3.61 17.61 -16.25
CA GLN A 321 5.06 17.63 -15.98
C GLN A 321 5.81 18.55 -16.95
N ALA A 322 5.47 18.51 -18.25
CA ALA A 322 6.12 19.32 -19.27
C ALA A 322 5.31 20.59 -19.60
N GLY A 323 3.99 20.53 -19.67
CA GLY A 323 3.17 21.71 -19.98
C GLY A 323 3.10 22.72 -18.83
N ILE A 324 2.57 22.31 -17.67
CA ILE A 324 2.16 23.23 -16.59
C ILE A 324 3.25 23.49 -15.55
N THR A 325 3.87 22.44 -15.01
CA THR A 325 4.80 22.58 -13.86
C THR A 325 6.24 22.83 -14.29
N HIS A 326 6.55 22.59 -15.56
CA HIS A 326 7.90 22.61 -16.13
C HIS A 326 8.91 21.70 -15.41
N ALA A 327 8.44 20.72 -14.64
CA ALA A 327 9.25 19.75 -13.93
C ALA A 327 10.04 18.84 -14.88
N MET A 328 9.50 18.62 -16.09
CA MET A 328 10.15 17.89 -17.16
C MET A 328 10.42 18.79 -18.37
N PRO A 329 11.54 18.59 -19.07
CA PRO A 329 12.72 17.83 -18.68
C PRO A 329 13.39 18.43 -17.43
N PRO A 330 14.03 17.64 -16.53
CA PRO A 330 14.62 18.16 -15.30
C PRO A 330 15.71 19.18 -15.60
N GLY A 331 15.60 20.39 -15.03
CA GLY A 331 16.52 21.50 -15.33
C GLY A 331 16.53 21.94 -16.79
N ASN A 332 15.47 21.61 -17.55
CA ASN A 332 15.36 21.83 -18.98
C ASN A 332 16.53 21.28 -19.82
N ARG A 333 17.06 20.10 -19.45
CA ARG A 333 18.25 19.51 -20.08
C ARG A 333 18.19 19.31 -21.60
N THR A 334 17.00 19.10 -22.17
CA THR A 334 16.80 18.94 -23.62
C THR A 334 16.27 20.22 -24.30
N PHE A 335 16.28 21.34 -23.58
CA PHE A 335 15.88 22.67 -24.08
C PHE A 335 14.50 22.67 -24.73
N ILE A 336 13.47 22.22 -24.03
CA ILE A 336 12.09 22.43 -24.50
C ILE A 336 11.75 23.92 -24.37
N GLU A 337 11.23 24.49 -25.45
CA GLU A 337 10.92 25.90 -25.57
C GLU A 337 9.54 26.24 -24.98
N PRO A 338 9.31 27.50 -24.57
CA PRO A 338 8.00 27.92 -24.06
C PRO A 338 6.85 27.68 -25.07
N GLU A 339 7.12 27.86 -26.36
CA GLU A 339 6.14 27.62 -27.43
C GLU A 339 5.79 26.14 -27.57
N GLU A 340 6.79 25.25 -27.48
CA GLU A 340 6.58 23.80 -27.47
C GLU A 340 5.73 23.37 -26.25
N ARG A 341 5.97 23.97 -25.08
CA ARG A 341 5.13 23.72 -23.88
C ARG A 341 3.69 24.20 -24.07
N ALA A 342 3.50 25.35 -24.72
CA ALA A 342 2.17 25.89 -25.01
C ALA A 342 1.37 24.95 -25.92
N LYS A 343 2.01 24.35 -26.93
CA LYS A 343 1.38 23.34 -27.81
C LYS A 343 0.93 22.10 -27.06
N ILE A 344 1.73 21.60 -26.11
CA ILE A 344 1.34 20.49 -25.21
C ILE A 344 0.09 20.85 -24.39
N VAL A 345 0.05 22.07 -23.85
CA VAL A 345 -1.08 22.57 -23.06
C VAL A 345 -2.35 22.69 -23.91
N GLU A 346 -2.23 23.24 -25.11
CA GLU A 346 -3.35 23.43 -26.03
C GLU A 346 -3.94 22.09 -26.47
N TRP A 347 -3.10 21.16 -26.94
CA TRP A 347 -3.52 19.81 -27.34
C TRP A 347 -4.28 19.10 -26.22
N TYR A 348 -3.74 19.10 -24.99
CA TYR A 348 -4.39 18.42 -23.88
C TYR A 348 -5.77 19.02 -23.55
N ARG A 349 -5.90 20.35 -23.56
CA ARG A 349 -7.17 21.04 -23.28
C ARG A 349 -8.21 20.80 -24.36
N LYS A 350 -7.80 20.82 -25.64
CA LYS A 350 -8.68 20.49 -26.77
C LYS A 350 -9.17 19.04 -26.71
N ALA A 351 -8.30 18.12 -26.34
CA ALA A 351 -8.63 16.71 -26.21
C ALA A 351 -9.48 16.39 -24.97
N ALA A 352 -9.44 17.23 -23.92
CA ALA A 352 -10.14 17.02 -22.65
C ALA A 352 -10.93 18.26 -22.16
N PRO A 353 -11.91 18.76 -22.93
CA PRO A 353 -12.60 20.01 -22.61
C PRO A 353 -13.48 19.90 -21.36
N SER A 354 -13.93 18.70 -20.97
CA SER A 354 -14.80 18.48 -19.81
C SER A 354 -14.08 18.51 -18.46
N LEU A 355 -12.76 18.68 -18.43
CA LEU A 355 -11.95 18.78 -17.19
C LEU A 355 -11.69 20.24 -16.78
N TRP A 356 -12.22 21.22 -17.53
CA TRP A 356 -11.94 22.65 -17.35
C TRP A 356 -13.20 23.49 -17.38
#